data_AF-A0A925E483-F1
#
_entry.id   AF-A0A925E483-F1
#
_cell.length_a   1.000
_cell.length_b   1.000
_cell.length_c   1.000
_cell.angle_alpha   90.00
_cell.angle_beta   90.00
_cell.angle_gamma   90.00
#
_symmetry.space_group_name_H-M   'P 1'
#
loop_
_entity.id
_entity.type
_entity.pdbx_description
1 polymer ?
#
loop_
_entity_poly.entity_id
_entity_poly.type
_entity_poly.pdbx_seq_one_letter_code
_entity_poly.pdbx_strand_id
1 'polypeptide(L)'
;MQVSVLLFATLKDIAGSNKLSLVLSGENATVDDVRQGLIELHPSIERNIRAAIASVNREFARGDNVVVDGDEVAFFPPVSGGSADATEKPEIYRLPTSPIDHDEIIAAITTPATGAVCLFSGMVRGETQREGHLPQTMRLEYEAYEPMALVKMQQVATEIREQWPLVLGIAIAQRVGLLEVGQNTVLIACSAAHRDDGCFEAARYGIDRLKEIVPVWKKEIGVDGEKWIEGSYLPTIDDNHA
;
A
#
# COMPACT_ATOMS: atom_id res chain seq x y z
N MET A 1 17.54 -23.72 -34.59
CA MET A 1 17.71 -22.26 -34.76
C MET A 1 18.49 -21.69 -33.59
N GLN A 2 19.15 -20.56 -33.77
CA GLN A 2 19.97 -19.89 -32.79
C GLN A 2 19.36 -18.54 -32.41
N VAL A 3 19.19 -18.31 -31.11
CA VAL A 3 18.68 -17.05 -30.55
C VAL A 3 19.70 -16.41 -29.63
N SER A 4 19.64 -15.09 -29.51
CA SER A 4 20.43 -14.30 -28.57
C SER A 4 19.61 -14.03 -27.32
N VAL A 5 20.04 -14.51 -26.16
CA VAL A 5 19.34 -14.29 -24.89
C VAL A 5 19.99 -13.18 -24.09
N LEU A 6 19.19 -12.22 -23.62
CA LEU A 6 19.63 -11.19 -22.69
C LEU A 6 19.05 -11.46 -21.29
N LEU A 7 19.90 -11.37 -20.27
CA LEU A 7 19.52 -11.59 -18.88
C LEU A 7 19.80 -10.34 -18.04
N PHE A 8 18.87 -10.01 -17.16
CA PHE A 8 18.93 -8.81 -16.32
C PHE A 8 18.81 -9.13 -14.83
N ALA A 9 19.33 -8.23 -14.00
CA ALA A 9 19.25 -8.29 -12.54
C ALA A 9 19.65 -9.69 -11.99
N THR A 10 18.84 -10.29 -11.11
CA THR A 10 19.14 -11.57 -10.46
C THR A 10 19.40 -12.70 -11.47
N LEU A 11 18.77 -12.68 -12.65
CA LEU A 11 19.00 -13.68 -13.69
C LEU A 11 20.41 -13.61 -14.26
N LYS A 12 20.94 -12.38 -14.45
CA LYS A 12 22.31 -12.13 -14.86
C LYS A 12 23.31 -12.66 -13.82
N ASP A 13 23.03 -12.41 -12.54
CA ASP A 13 23.92 -12.81 -11.47
C ASP A 13 23.97 -14.35 -11.31
N ILE A 14 22.83 -15.03 -11.50
CA ILE A 14 22.76 -16.49 -11.48
C ILE A 14 23.46 -17.10 -12.70
N ALA A 15 23.23 -16.57 -13.89
CA ALA A 15 23.84 -17.08 -15.12
C ALA A 15 25.32 -16.70 -15.28
N GLY A 16 25.80 -15.72 -14.53
CA GLY A 16 27.17 -15.18 -14.63
C GLY A 16 27.43 -14.35 -15.89
N SER A 17 26.43 -14.14 -16.73
CA SER A 17 26.51 -13.34 -17.96
C SER A 17 25.19 -12.63 -18.23
N ASN A 18 25.25 -11.45 -18.86
CA ASN A 18 24.07 -10.70 -19.32
C ASN A 18 23.65 -11.05 -20.74
N LYS A 19 24.45 -11.84 -21.46
CA LYS A 19 24.17 -12.26 -22.83
C LYS A 19 24.63 -13.70 -23.04
N LEU A 20 23.76 -14.50 -23.65
CA LEU A 20 23.99 -15.91 -23.96
C LEU A 20 23.49 -16.19 -25.38
N SER A 21 23.95 -17.29 -25.98
CA SER A 21 23.34 -17.81 -27.20
C SER A 21 22.79 -19.20 -26.93
N LEU A 22 21.54 -19.43 -27.32
CA LEU A 22 20.88 -20.72 -27.21
C LEU A 22 20.57 -21.29 -28.59
N VAL A 23 20.78 -22.59 -28.73
CA VAL A 23 20.40 -23.36 -29.91
C VAL A 23 19.15 -24.17 -29.56
N LEU A 24 18.05 -23.90 -30.24
CA LEU A 24 16.77 -24.55 -30.06
C LEU A 24 16.50 -25.55 -31.18
N SER A 25 15.89 -26.68 -30.81
CA SER A 25 15.48 -27.73 -31.73
C SER A 25 14.00 -27.54 -32.09
N GLY A 26 13.68 -27.49 -33.39
CA GLY A 26 12.30 -27.36 -33.89
C GLY A 26 12.08 -26.09 -34.72
N GLU A 27 11.10 -26.15 -35.63
CA GLU A 27 10.74 -25.06 -36.54
C GLU A 27 9.79 -24.01 -35.91
N ASN A 28 9.13 -24.36 -34.80
CA ASN A 28 8.14 -23.53 -34.11
C ASN A 28 8.47 -23.36 -32.62
N ALA A 29 9.74 -23.15 -32.26
CA ALA A 29 10.05 -22.98 -30.84
C ALA A 29 9.50 -21.64 -30.32
N THR A 30 9.24 -21.61 -29.03
CA THR A 30 8.54 -20.54 -28.34
C THR A 30 9.42 -19.91 -27.26
N VAL A 31 8.96 -18.82 -26.66
CA VAL A 31 9.60 -18.23 -25.48
C VAL A 31 9.72 -19.24 -24.33
N ASP A 32 8.75 -20.13 -24.14
CA ASP A 32 8.83 -21.20 -23.15
C ASP A 32 9.93 -22.22 -23.46
N ASP A 33 10.21 -22.50 -24.74
CA ASP A 33 11.33 -23.36 -25.13
C ASP A 33 12.68 -22.68 -24.85
N VAL A 34 12.78 -21.37 -25.04
CA VAL A 34 13.96 -20.58 -24.62
C VAL A 34 14.13 -20.65 -23.10
N ARG A 35 13.05 -20.50 -22.33
CA ARG A 35 13.04 -20.59 -20.87
C ARG A 35 13.50 -21.97 -20.40
N GLN A 36 13.02 -23.04 -21.04
CA GLN A 36 13.43 -24.40 -20.75
C GLN A 36 14.92 -24.63 -21.05
N GLY A 37 15.42 -24.12 -22.19
CA GLY A 37 16.84 -24.17 -22.52
C GLY A 37 17.75 -23.45 -21.51
N LEU A 38 17.28 -22.34 -20.92
CA LEU A 38 18.00 -21.66 -19.83
C LEU A 38 18.02 -22.48 -18.54
N ILE A 39 16.94 -23.19 -18.21
CA ILE A 39 16.88 -24.07 -17.04
C ILE A 39 17.86 -25.24 -17.20
N GLU A 40 17.97 -25.80 -18.40
CA GLU A 40 18.92 -26.87 -18.71
C GLU A 40 20.37 -26.40 -18.61
N LEU A 41 20.66 -25.17 -19.07
CA LEU A 41 22.01 -24.60 -19.02
C LEU A 41 22.39 -24.13 -17.61
N HIS A 42 21.44 -23.59 -16.84
CA HIS A 42 21.62 -23.06 -15.49
C HIS A 42 20.49 -23.53 -14.56
N PRO A 43 20.55 -24.75 -14.00
CA PRO A 43 19.45 -25.30 -13.18
C PRO A 43 19.04 -24.42 -11.99
N SER A 44 19.98 -23.67 -11.41
CA SER A 44 19.72 -22.72 -10.32
C SER A 44 18.85 -21.52 -10.71
N ILE A 45 18.66 -21.25 -12.01
CA ILE A 45 17.86 -20.12 -12.51
C ILE A 45 16.36 -20.42 -12.50
N GLU A 46 15.96 -21.69 -12.37
CA GLU A 46 14.58 -22.15 -12.58
C GLU A 46 13.54 -21.32 -11.82
N ARG A 47 13.75 -21.12 -10.53
CA ARG A 47 12.82 -20.36 -9.70
C ARG A 47 12.60 -18.94 -10.24
N ASN A 48 13.68 -18.26 -10.61
CA ASN A 48 13.65 -16.87 -11.04
C ASN A 48 13.16 -16.71 -12.48
N ILE A 49 13.54 -17.62 -13.38
CA ILE A 49 13.18 -17.53 -14.80
C ILE A 49 11.70 -17.86 -15.04
N ARG A 50 11.08 -18.68 -14.18
CA ARG A 50 9.62 -18.94 -14.20
C ARG A 50 8.81 -17.70 -13.86
N ALA A 51 9.33 -16.82 -12.99
CA ALA A 51 8.67 -15.56 -12.61
C ALA A 51 9.05 -14.37 -13.51
N ALA A 52 9.99 -14.55 -14.45
CA ALA A 52 10.51 -13.47 -15.28
C ALA A 52 9.57 -13.10 -16.43
N ILE A 53 9.48 -11.80 -16.71
CA ILE A 53 8.86 -11.27 -17.93
C ILE A 53 9.82 -11.52 -19.09
N ALA A 54 9.25 -11.84 -20.25
CA ALA A 54 10.01 -12.02 -21.48
C ALA A 54 9.69 -10.92 -22.49
N SER A 55 10.66 -10.62 -23.36
CA SER A 55 10.44 -9.84 -24.58
C SER A 55 11.16 -10.49 -25.77
N VAL A 56 10.58 -10.39 -26.96
CA VAL A 56 11.20 -10.78 -28.23
C VAL A 56 11.41 -9.51 -29.06
N ASN A 57 12.64 -9.26 -29.50
CA ASN A 57 13.00 -8.08 -30.31
C ASN A 57 12.49 -6.74 -29.74
N ARG A 58 12.60 -6.58 -28.41
CA ARG A 58 12.21 -5.40 -27.63
C ARG A 58 10.69 -5.20 -27.46
N GLU A 59 9.88 -6.21 -27.76
CA GLU A 59 8.44 -6.23 -27.49
C GLU A 59 8.08 -7.31 -26.46
N PHE A 60 7.17 -7.01 -25.53
CA PHE A 60 6.76 -7.99 -24.52
C PHE A 60 6.17 -9.25 -25.16
N ALA A 61 6.55 -10.41 -24.63
CA ALA A 61 6.16 -11.71 -25.14
C ALA A 61 5.66 -12.63 -24.02
N ARG A 62 4.62 -13.40 -24.34
CA ARG A 62 4.07 -14.50 -23.55
C ARG A 62 4.85 -15.79 -23.87
N GLY A 63 4.67 -16.81 -23.04
CA GLY A 63 5.37 -18.10 -23.18
C GLY A 63 5.14 -18.79 -24.53
N ASP A 64 3.95 -18.63 -25.11
CA ASP A 64 3.51 -19.23 -26.36
C ASP A 64 3.89 -18.42 -27.62
N ASN A 65 4.52 -17.25 -27.48
CA ASN A 65 5.03 -16.51 -28.63
C ASN A 65 6.15 -17.30 -29.32
N VAL A 66 6.01 -17.48 -30.63
CA VAL A 66 7.02 -18.13 -31.49
C VAL A 66 8.25 -17.24 -31.60
N VAL A 67 9.43 -17.84 -31.47
CA VAL A 67 10.72 -17.21 -31.73
C VAL A 67 11.31 -17.78 -33.02
N VAL A 68 12.04 -16.97 -33.76
CA VAL A 68 12.69 -17.37 -35.02
C VAL A 68 14.21 -17.26 -34.92
N ASP A 69 14.90 -17.84 -35.90
CA ASP A 69 16.36 -17.78 -35.99
C ASP A 69 16.86 -16.33 -36.03
N GLY A 70 17.81 -16.01 -35.15
CA GLY A 70 18.38 -14.66 -35.02
C GLY A 70 17.66 -13.73 -34.04
N ASP A 71 16.53 -14.15 -33.45
CA ASP A 71 15.80 -13.31 -32.50
C ASP A 71 16.61 -12.99 -31.24
N GLU A 72 16.36 -11.79 -30.71
CA GLU A 72 16.80 -11.39 -29.38
C GLU A 72 15.67 -11.62 -28.38
N VAL A 73 15.90 -12.50 -27.40
CA VAL A 73 14.94 -12.82 -26.34
C VAL A 73 15.49 -12.32 -25.01
N ALA A 74 14.84 -11.36 -24.37
CA ALA A 74 15.25 -10.86 -23.07
C ALA A 74 14.37 -11.43 -21.96
N PHE A 75 15.00 -11.85 -20.87
CA PHE A 75 14.33 -12.17 -19.62
C PHE A 75 14.78 -11.22 -18.54
N PHE A 76 13.81 -10.59 -17.90
CA PHE A 76 14.04 -9.67 -16.81
C PHE A 76 13.00 -9.97 -15.73
N PRO A 77 13.37 -9.86 -14.43
CA PRO A 77 12.37 -9.87 -13.37
C PRO A 77 11.27 -8.86 -13.70
N PRO A 78 10.03 -9.10 -13.25
CA PRO A 78 9.01 -8.09 -13.34
C PRO A 78 9.57 -6.76 -12.83
N VAL A 79 9.36 -5.69 -13.60
CA VAL A 79 9.65 -4.33 -13.14
C VAL A 79 9.04 -4.20 -11.76
N SER A 80 9.82 -3.72 -10.78
CA SER A 80 9.50 -3.66 -9.35
C SER A 80 7.99 -3.53 -9.11
N GLY A 81 7.37 -4.68 -8.86
CA GLY A 81 5.93 -4.91 -8.95
C GLY A 81 5.70 -6.38 -8.66
N GLY A 82 6.16 -6.81 -7.48
CA GLY A 82 6.07 -8.19 -7.03
C GLY A 82 4.63 -8.54 -6.67
N SER A 83 4.08 -9.53 -7.36
CA SER A 83 3.04 -10.39 -6.79
C SER A 83 3.69 -11.25 -5.71
N ALA A 84 3.59 -10.83 -4.46
CA ALA A 84 3.86 -11.70 -3.32
C ALA A 84 2.51 -12.22 -2.83
N ASP A 85 2.42 -13.54 -2.65
CA ASP A 85 1.28 -14.22 -2.02
C ASP A 85 0.86 -13.46 -0.75
N ALA A 86 -0.27 -12.76 -0.87
CA ALA A 86 -0.84 -11.90 0.16
C ALA A 86 -1.77 -12.73 1.05
N THR A 87 -1.22 -13.50 1.99
CA THR A 87 -2.08 -14.18 2.98
C THR A 87 -2.34 -13.33 4.22
N GLU A 88 -1.52 -12.33 4.52
CA GLU A 88 -1.81 -11.36 5.58
C GLU A 88 -1.77 -9.93 5.02
N LYS A 89 -2.93 -9.27 5.04
CA LYS A 89 -3.08 -7.85 4.76
C LYS A 89 -2.98 -7.11 6.10
N PRO A 90 -1.85 -6.47 6.44
CA PRO A 90 -1.65 -5.91 7.77
C PRO A 90 -2.66 -4.81 8.10
N GLU A 91 -3.14 -4.82 9.33
CA GLU A 91 -4.12 -3.86 9.85
C GLU A 91 -3.71 -3.38 11.24
N ILE A 92 -3.82 -2.08 11.49
CA ILE A 92 -3.45 -1.45 12.76
C ILE A 92 -4.56 -0.50 13.21
N TYR A 93 -5.02 -0.67 14.45
CA TYR A 93 -6.00 0.20 15.09
C TYR A 93 -5.46 0.66 16.44
N ARG A 94 -5.29 1.96 16.65
CA ARG A 94 -4.68 2.49 17.88
C ARG A 94 -5.37 3.76 18.38
N LEU A 95 -5.45 3.89 19.70
CA LEU A 95 -5.85 5.10 20.42
C LEU A 95 -4.73 5.59 21.35
N PRO A 96 -3.56 5.99 20.81
CA PRO A 96 -2.42 6.30 21.67
C PRO A 96 -2.57 7.65 22.36
N THR A 97 -2.00 7.80 23.55
CA THR A 97 -1.80 9.11 24.19
C THR A 97 -0.50 9.76 23.75
N SER A 98 0.50 8.93 23.43
CA SER A 98 1.80 9.36 22.89
C SER A 98 1.72 9.80 21.42
N PRO A 99 2.69 10.60 20.93
CA PRO A 99 2.82 10.88 19.50
C PRO A 99 2.86 9.60 18.66
N ILE A 100 2.29 9.66 17.45
CA ILE A 100 2.32 8.54 16.50
C ILE A 100 3.63 8.66 15.68
N ASP A 101 4.41 7.58 15.66
CA ASP A 101 5.57 7.46 14.78
C ASP A 101 5.12 7.06 13.37
N HIS A 102 5.36 7.94 12.39
CA HIS A 102 4.91 7.73 11.02
C HIS A 102 5.69 6.60 10.34
N ASP A 103 7.00 6.49 10.59
CA ASP A 103 7.85 5.49 9.95
C ASP A 103 7.55 4.09 10.52
N GLU A 104 7.26 4.00 11.82
CA GLU A 104 6.78 2.77 12.46
C GLU A 104 5.48 2.27 11.80
N ILE A 105 4.50 3.17 11.62
CA ILE A 105 3.23 2.82 11.00
C ILE A 105 3.41 2.40 9.55
N ILE A 106 4.17 3.16 8.76
CA ILE A 106 4.44 2.84 7.35
C ILE A 106 5.11 1.46 7.26
N ALA A 107 6.13 1.20 8.07
CA ALA A 107 6.83 -0.08 8.08
C ALA A 107 5.88 -1.25 8.43
N ALA A 108 5.00 -1.07 9.40
CA ALA A 108 4.08 -2.11 9.87
C ALA A 108 2.96 -2.44 8.87
N ILE A 109 2.63 -1.56 7.94
CA ILE A 109 1.65 -1.81 6.85
C ILE A 109 2.28 -2.10 5.49
N THR A 110 3.62 -2.15 5.43
CA THR A 110 4.36 -2.40 4.18
C THR A 110 4.71 -3.88 4.07
N THR A 111 4.35 -4.48 2.95
CA THR A 111 4.69 -5.86 2.59
C THR A 111 5.66 -5.87 1.41
N PRO A 112 6.28 -7.03 1.06
CA PRO A 112 7.10 -7.12 -0.15
C PRO A 112 6.37 -6.75 -1.46
N ALA A 113 5.03 -6.78 -1.48
CA ALA A 113 4.21 -6.37 -2.61
C ALA A 113 3.85 -4.88 -2.62
N THR A 114 4.19 -4.12 -1.56
CA THR A 114 3.85 -2.70 -1.45
C THR A 114 4.78 -1.84 -2.29
N GLY A 115 4.23 -1.05 -3.21
CA GLY A 115 4.95 -0.05 -4.00
C GLY A 115 4.46 1.38 -3.79
N ALA A 116 3.36 1.58 -3.06
CA ALA A 116 2.84 2.88 -2.70
C ALA A 116 2.23 2.87 -1.28
N VAL A 117 2.41 3.97 -0.56
CA VAL A 117 1.71 4.25 0.71
C VAL A 117 1.17 5.68 0.64
N CYS A 118 -0.12 5.84 0.90
CA CYS A 118 -0.74 7.15 1.10
C CYS A 118 -1.02 7.32 2.59
N LEU A 119 -0.62 8.46 3.15
CA LEU A 119 -0.79 8.76 4.56
C LEU A 119 -1.44 10.14 4.71
N PHE A 120 -2.55 10.17 5.42
CA PHE A 120 -3.17 11.38 5.94
C PHE A 120 -2.79 11.53 7.42
N SER A 121 -2.28 12.70 7.81
CA SER A 121 -2.02 13.07 9.20
C SER A 121 -2.74 14.37 9.54
N GLY A 122 -3.68 14.31 10.49
CA GLY A 122 -4.35 15.48 11.01
C GLY A 122 -3.48 16.16 12.06
N MET A 123 -3.40 17.49 12.00
CA MET A 123 -2.54 18.28 12.89
C MET A 123 -3.37 19.27 13.71
N VAL A 124 -2.96 19.53 14.95
CA VAL A 124 -3.52 20.63 15.73
C VAL A 124 -3.11 21.97 15.10
N ARG A 125 -4.10 22.79 14.73
CA ARG A 125 -3.87 24.14 14.20
C ARG A 125 -4.04 25.17 15.31
N GLY A 126 -3.12 26.12 15.39
CA GLY A 126 -3.19 27.20 16.37
C GLY A 126 -4.19 28.30 16.03
N GLU A 127 -4.46 28.50 14.74
CA GLU A 127 -5.40 29.52 14.26
C GLU A 127 -6.51 28.87 13.45
N THR A 128 -7.76 29.22 13.76
CA THR A 128 -8.94 28.70 13.06
C THR A 128 -9.94 29.82 12.77
N GLN A 129 -10.25 30.07 11.50
CA GLN A 129 -11.26 31.07 11.09
C GLN A 129 -12.65 30.46 10.85
N ARG A 130 -12.92 29.29 11.45
CA ARG A 130 -14.16 28.56 11.21
C ARG A 130 -15.21 28.95 12.25
N GLU A 131 -16.42 29.25 11.79
CA GLU A 131 -17.54 29.54 12.67
C GLU A 131 -17.78 28.38 13.66
N GLY A 132 -18.00 28.72 14.92
CA GLY A 132 -18.18 27.76 16.01
C GLY A 132 -16.88 27.25 16.66
N HIS A 133 -15.71 27.62 16.15
CA HIS A 133 -14.40 27.28 16.72
C HIS A 133 -13.77 28.48 17.46
N LEU A 134 -12.76 28.21 18.30
CA LEU A 134 -11.96 29.27 18.89
C LEU A 134 -11.00 29.86 17.85
N PRO A 135 -10.88 31.20 17.72
CA PRO A 135 -9.94 31.83 16.79
C PRO A 135 -8.49 31.46 17.06
N GLN A 136 -8.12 31.31 18.34
CA GLN A 136 -6.81 30.89 18.81
C GLN A 136 -6.93 29.66 19.72
N THR A 137 -6.43 28.54 19.23
CA THR A 137 -6.38 27.27 19.96
C THR A 137 -4.96 27.05 20.47
N MET A 138 -4.81 26.89 21.78
CA MET A 138 -3.52 26.56 22.39
C MET A 138 -3.31 25.05 22.45
N ARG A 139 -4.38 24.31 22.73
CA ARG A 139 -4.39 22.85 22.88
C ARG A 139 -5.73 22.26 22.45
N LEU A 140 -5.71 20.99 22.09
CA LEU A 140 -6.90 20.15 21.99
C LEU A 140 -6.88 19.10 23.09
N GLU A 141 -8.04 18.78 23.63
CA GLU A 141 -8.25 17.58 24.44
C GLU A 141 -9.16 16.63 23.67
N TYR A 142 -8.74 15.38 23.54
CA TYR A 142 -9.49 14.34 22.86
C TYR A 142 -9.96 13.27 23.85
N GLU A 143 -11.24 12.94 23.80
CA GLU A 143 -11.85 11.83 24.53
C GLU A 143 -12.44 10.82 23.56
N ALA A 144 -12.44 9.54 23.93
CA ALA A 144 -12.98 8.47 23.10
C ALA A 144 -13.73 7.44 23.95
N TYR A 145 -14.78 6.86 23.38
CA TYR A 145 -15.32 5.60 23.89
C TYR A 145 -14.48 4.46 23.33
N GLU A 146 -13.31 4.22 23.95
CA GLU A 146 -12.22 3.43 23.33
C GLU A 146 -12.65 2.05 22.80
N PRO A 147 -13.39 1.20 23.54
CA PRO A 147 -13.79 -0.11 23.02
C PRO A 147 -14.63 -0.02 21.73
N MET A 148 -15.58 0.93 21.68
CA MET A 148 -16.41 1.14 20.50
C MET A 148 -15.63 1.80 19.37
N ALA A 149 -14.73 2.73 19.70
CA ALA A 149 -13.87 3.38 18.71
C ALA A 149 -13.00 2.37 17.97
N LEU A 150 -12.37 1.41 18.66
CA LEU A 150 -11.59 0.36 18.02
C LEU A 150 -12.43 -0.52 17.09
N VAL A 151 -13.64 -0.92 17.52
CA VAL A 151 -14.57 -1.68 16.66
C VAL A 151 -14.96 -0.87 15.42
N LYS A 152 -15.24 0.42 15.57
CA LYS A 152 -15.60 1.29 14.45
C LYS A 152 -14.42 1.56 13.51
N MET A 153 -13.19 1.69 14.02
CA MET A 153 -12.00 1.75 13.18
C MET A 153 -11.81 0.48 12.35
N GLN A 154 -12.06 -0.69 12.94
CA GLN A 154 -12.03 -1.95 12.20
C GLN A 154 -13.11 -1.98 11.11
N GLN A 155 -14.33 -1.53 11.42
CA GLN A 155 -15.40 -1.39 10.42
C GLN A 155 -14.98 -0.47 9.25
N VAL A 156 -14.34 0.68 9.52
CA VAL A 156 -13.81 1.56 8.45
C VAL A 156 -12.81 0.81 7.57
N ALA A 157 -11.92 0.01 8.15
CA ALA A 157 -10.95 -0.76 7.37
C ALA A 157 -11.62 -1.89 6.56
N THR A 158 -12.65 -2.55 7.10
CA THR A 158 -13.48 -3.49 6.34
C THR A 158 -14.12 -2.81 5.13
N GLU A 159 -14.78 -1.66 5.34
CA GLU A 159 -15.42 -0.87 4.27
C GLU A 159 -14.38 -0.43 3.21
N ILE A 160 -13.17 -0.04 3.62
CA ILE A 160 -12.05 0.24 2.71
C ILE A 160 -11.68 -1.00 1.89
N ARG A 161 -11.57 -2.16 2.53
CA ARG A 161 -11.13 -3.39 1.87
C ARG A 161 -12.15 -3.88 0.84
N GLU A 162 -13.44 -3.68 1.12
CA GLU A 162 -14.53 -4.01 0.22
C GLU A 162 -14.52 -3.08 -1.02
N GLN A 163 -14.34 -1.78 -0.81
CA GLN A 163 -14.32 -0.79 -1.90
C GLN A 163 -13.02 -0.82 -2.72
N TRP A 164 -11.88 -1.09 -2.07
CA TRP A 164 -10.56 -1.15 -2.70
C TRP A 164 -9.83 -2.46 -2.36
N PRO A 165 -10.18 -3.58 -3.03
CA PRO A 165 -9.60 -4.90 -2.74
C PRO A 165 -8.09 -5.01 -2.97
N LEU A 166 -7.49 -4.08 -3.73
CA LEU A 166 -6.05 -4.02 -4.01
C LEU A 166 -5.24 -3.31 -2.91
N VAL A 167 -5.91 -2.67 -1.93
CA VAL A 167 -5.23 -2.14 -0.74
C VAL A 167 -4.65 -3.32 0.05
N LEU A 168 -3.36 -3.23 0.33
CA LEU A 168 -2.54 -4.26 0.97
C LEU A 168 -2.51 -4.08 2.48
N GLY A 169 -2.25 -2.88 2.97
CA GLY A 169 -2.17 -2.57 4.40
C GLY A 169 -2.99 -1.34 4.79
N ILE A 170 -3.52 -1.33 6.00
CA ILE A 170 -4.36 -0.24 6.53
C ILE A 170 -3.91 0.08 7.97
N ALA A 171 -3.71 1.35 8.27
CA ALA A 171 -3.51 1.82 9.64
C ALA A 171 -4.46 2.98 9.94
N ILE A 172 -5.11 2.90 11.10
CA ILE A 172 -6.01 3.92 11.62
C ILE A 172 -5.61 4.18 13.07
N ALA A 173 -5.13 5.38 13.34
CA ALA A 173 -4.77 5.80 14.70
C ALA A 173 -5.37 7.17 15.01
N GLN A 174 -5.97 7.31 16.19
CA GLN A 174 -6.51 8.59 16.68
C GLN A 174 -5.97 8.83 18.08
N ARG A 175 -5.21 9.90 18.27
CA ARG A 175 -4.69 10.24 19.59
C ARG A 175 -5.81 10.73 20.51
N VAL A 176 -5.66 10.39 21.78
CA VAL A 176 -6.53 10.82 22.89
C VAL A 176 -5.70 11.55 23.95
N GLY A 177 -6.36 12.32 24.81
CA GLY A 177 -5.73 13.18 25.82
C GLY A 177 -5.38 14.57 25.28
N LEU A 178 -4.42 15.23 25.92
CA LEU A 178 -4.03 16.60 25.63
C LEU A 178 -2.97 16.69 24.53
N LEU A 179 -3.24 17.51 23.52
CA LEU A 179 -2.38 17.73 22.36
C LEU A 179 -2.12 19.22 22.14
N GLU A 180 -0.88 19.55 21.84
CA GLU A 180 -0.44 20.93 21.57
C GLU A 180 -0.50 21.26 20.08
N VAL A 181 -0.51 22.56 19.75
CA VAL A 181 -0.40 23.04 18.36
C VAL A 181 0.82 22.42 17.67
N GLY A 182 0.62 21.96 16.43
CA GLY A 182 1.64 21.30 15.64
C GLY A 182 1.82 19.81 15.94
N GLN A 183 1.13 19.24 16.93
CA GLN A 183 1.12 17.80 17.15
C GLN A 183 0.12 17.08 16.23
N ASN A 184 0.42 15.83 15.87
CA ASN A 184 -0.50 14.98 15.14
C ASN A 184 -1.66 14.54 16.05
N THR A 185 -2.87 14.46 15.48
CA THR A 185 -4.10 14.07 16.17
C THR A 185 -4.64 12.76 15.65
N VAL A 186 -4.54 12.51 14.35
CA VAL A 186 -5.11 11.33 13.68
C VAL A 186 -4.23 10.95 12.51
N LEU A 187 -4.15 9.66 12.22
CA LEU A 187 -3.41 9.12 11.09
C LEU A 187 -4.26 8.05 10.41
N ILE A 188 -4.42 8.19 9.10
CA ILE A 188 -4.94 7.14 8.21
C ILE A 188 -3.85 6.84 7.20
N ALA A 189 -3.44 5.58 7.09
CA ALA A 189 -2.50 5.16 6.06
C ALA A 189 -3.01 3.91 5.34
N CYS A 190 -2.92 3.93 4.01
CA CYS A 190 -3.29 2.81 3.16
C CYS A 190 -2.13 2.52 2.19
N SER A 191 -1.73 1.26 2.08
CA SER A 191 -0.67 0.80 1.17
C SER A 191 -1.24 -0.01 0.02
N ALA A 192 -0.59 0.04 -1.14
CA ALA A 192 -0.97 -0.72 -2.32
C ALA A 192 0.27 -1.07 -3.18
N ALA A 193 0.08 -1.96 -4.17
CA ALA A 193 1.17 -2.34 -5.07
C ALA A 193 1.58 -1.16 -5.98
N HIS A 194 0.60 -0.46 -6.55
CA HIS A 194 0.83 0.75 -7.33
C HIS A 194 0.00 1.91 -6.77
N ARG A 195 0.44 3.14 -7.09
CA ARG A 195 -0.24 4.36 -6.63
C ARG A 195 -1.70 4.46 -7.11
N ASP A 196 -2.02 3.83 -8.25
CA ASP A 196 -3.35 3.88 -8.89
C ASP A 196 -4.25 2.71 -8.40
N ASP A 197 -3.77 1.86 -7.48
CA ASP A 197 -4.51 0.73 -6.90
C ASP A 197 -5.36 1.14 -5.68
N GLY A 198 -5.77 2.40 -5.61
CA GLY A 198 -6.76 2.91 -4.65
C GLY A 198 -6.22 3.43 -3.32
N CYS A 199 -4.90 3.51 -3.09
CA CYS A 199 -4.36 3.95 -1.80
C CYS A 199 -4.70 5.41 -1.45
N PHE A 200 -4.84 6.30 -2.45
CA PHE A 200 -5.23 7.69 -2.21
C PHE A 200 -6.70 7.81 -1.78
N GLU A 201 -7.58 7.14 -2.53
CA GLU A 201 -9.02 7.13 -2.31
C GLU A 201 -9.36 6.46 -0.99
N ALA A 202 -8.72 5.32 -0.69
CA ALA A 202 -8.88 4.61 0.57
C ALA A 202 -8.47 5.45 1.79
N ALA A 203 -7.32 6.15 1.73
CA ALA A 203 -6.88 6.99 2.83
C ALA A 203 -7.82 8.18 3.07
N ARG A 204 -8.33 8.78 1.99
CA ARG A 204 -9.34 9.85 2.07
C ARG A 204 -10.65 9.35 2.65
N TYR A 205 -11.16 8.22 2.14
CA TYR A 205 -12.36 7.60 2.66
C TYR A 205 -12.21 7.28 4.15
N GLY A 206 -11.07 6.71 4.56
CA GLY A 206 -10.82 6.35 5.94
C GLY A 206 -10.90 7.53 6.90
N ILE A 207 -10.38 8.72 6.54
CA ILE A 207 -10.49 9.90 7.41
C ILE A 207 -11.91 10.46 7.44
N ASP A 208 -12.59 10.50 6.30
CA ASP A 208 -13.95 11.01 6.22
C ASP A 208 -14.89 10.11 7.05
N ARG A 209 -14.77 8.79 6.87
CA ARG A 209 -15.57 7.80 7.58
C ARG A 209 -15.24 7.70 9.06
N LEU A 210 -13.96 7.83 9.46
CA LEU A 210 -13.59 7.90 10.87
C LEU A 210 -14.32 9.02 11.59
N LYS A 211 -14.45 10.21 10.97
CA LYS A 211 -15.13 11.37 11.56
C LYS A 211 -16.65 11.21 11.65
N GLU A 212 -17.21 10.23 10.95
CA GLU A 212 -18.64 9.92 10.99
C GLU A 212 -18.94 8.94 12.12
N ILE A 213 -18.27 7.79 12.14
CA ILE A 213 -18.71 6.63 12.95
C ILE A 213 -17.85 6.34 14.18
N VAL A 214 -16.63 6.88 14.28
CA VAL A 214 -15.74 6.57 15.41
C VAL A 214 -16.03 7.55 16.54
N PRO A 215 -16.50 7.08 17.71
CA PRO A 215 -16.91 7.93 18.84
C PRO A 215 -15.70 8.57 19.53
N VAL A 216 -15.23 9.69 18.97
CA VAL A 216 -14.15 10.51 19.47
C VAL A 216 -14.58 11.96 19.45
N TRP A 217 -14.42 12.64 20.59
CA TRP A 217 -14.80 14.03 20.77
C TRP A 217 -13.56 14.86 20.99
N LYS A 218 -13.64 16.13 20.60
CA LYS A 218 -12.56 17.10 20.82
C LYS A 218 -13.06 18.33 21.55
N LYS A 219 -12.25 18.80 22.49
CA LYS A 219 -12.40 20.09 23.15
C LYS A 219 -11.28 21.02 22.70
N GLU A 220 -11.64 22.20 22.24
CA GLU A 220 -10.71 23.28 21.94
C GLU A 220 -10.43 24.07 23.21
N ILE A 221 -9.14 24.30 23.51
CA ILE A 221 -8.71 25.05 24.69
C ILE A 221 -7.87 26.25 24.19
N GLY A 222 -8.40 27.45 24.39
CA GLY A 222 -7.79 28.72 24.03
C GLY A 222 -7.46 29.58 25.26
N VAL A 223 -7.03 30.82 25.02
CA VAL A 223 -6.72 31.79 26.09
C VAL A 223 -7.97 32.28 26.82
N ASP A 224 -9.09 32.40 26.11
CA ASP A 224 -10.33 33.00 26.61
C ASP A 224 -11.38 31.95 27.03
N GLY A 225 -11.03 30.66 26.98
CA GLY A 225 -11.92 29.57 27.41
C GLY A 225 -11.71 28.25 26.70
N GLU A 226 -12.61 27.32 26.96
CA GLU A 226 -12.64 25.99 26.35
C GLU A 226 -14.02 25.66 25.79
N LYS A 227 -14.07 24.85 24.72
CA LYS A 227 -15.30 24.50 24.03
C LYS A 227 -15.25 23.11 23.42
N TRP A 228 -16.26 22.29 23.70
CA TRP A 228 -16.48 21.03 22.99
C TRP A 228 -16.95 21.30 21.56
N ILE A 229 -16.34 20.58 20.62
CA ILE A 229 -16.72 20.64 19.21
C ILE A 229 -17.47 19.37 18.87
N GLU A 230 -18.73 19.54 18.50
CA GLU A 230 -19.62 18.45 18.12
C GLU A 230 -19.58 18.22 16.60
N GLY A 231 -19.64 16.94 16.21
CA GLY A 231 -19.85 16.55 14.82
C GLY A 231 -21.32 16.70 14.42
N SER A 232 -21.58 16.81 13.12
CA SER A 232 -22.95 16.91 12.58
C SER A 232 -23.52 15.58 12.10
N TYR A 233 -22.70 14.52 12.07
CA TYR A 233 -23.13 13.21 11.59
C TYR A 233 -23.94 12.48 12.66
N LEU A 234 -25.05 11.87 12.25
CA LEU A 234 -25.90 11.04 13.08
C LEU A 234 -25.86 9.62 12.52
N PRO A 235 -25.23 8.66 13.24
CA PRO A 235 -25.15 7.28 12.77
C PRO A 235 -26.52 6.65 12.53
N THR A 236 -26.62 5.82 11.49
CA THR A 236 -27.82 5.08 11.11
C THR A 236 -27.73 3.61 11.54
N ILE A 237 -28.78 2.84 11.26
CA ILE A 237 -28.78 1.40 11.54
C ILE A 237 -27.69 0.68 10.73
N ASP A 238 -27.41 1.15 9.52
CA ASP A 238 -26.42 0.57 8.61
C ASP A 238 -25.00 0.66 9.18
N ASP A 239 -24.75 1.63 10.07
CA ASP A 239 -23.47 1.73 10.75
C ASP A 239 -23.24 0.62 11.78
N ASN A 240 -24.20 -0.27 12.06
CA ASN A 240 -24.03 -1.37 13.02
C ASN A 240 -23.46 -2.66 12.44
N HIS A 241 -23.16 -2.70 11.14
CA HIS A 241 -22.58 -3.89 10.50
C HIS A 241 -21.06 -3.94 10.75
N ALA A 242 -20.58 -5.07 11.27
CA ALA A 242 -19.17 -5.38 11.51
C ALA A 242 -18.78 -6.61 10.68
#